data_AF-A0A918R389-F1
#
_entry.id   AF-A0A918R389-F1
#
_cell.length_a   1.000
_cell.length_b   1.000
_cell.length_c   1.000
_cell.angle_alpha   90.00
_cell.angle_beta   90.00
_cell.angle_gamma   90.00
#
_symmetry.space_group_name_H-M   'P 1'
#
loop_
_entity.id
_entity.type
_entity.pdbx_description
1 polymer ?
#
loop_
_entity_poly.entity_id
_entity_poly.type
_entity_poly.pdbx_seq_one_letter_code
_entity_poly.pdbx_strand_id
1 'polypeptide(L)'
;MTIIATARQLVRPGTEARLDALMAGLERTIRAHEPGCLRFDYVISADRPGERLVIEEYADEAALEAHKHTPYLAEFIPQLLECLLEPPILETFRPAGEKAPLPESCFHVGVVVPDLAEAVELYSQWFGIEFTEPATFEIPYLEQGGQGGPGRMTAAFSRTAYPQYELIQADGDGITSLEHAGKVLYYGVWESDMEARLKKLEAADIGIDAYFRPGPGETPFAVITGPDLQGMRIEYVDTADRPAMDEWVNTGRYPGLSGR
;
A
#
# COMPACT_ATOMS: atom_id res chain seq x y z
N MET A 1 -18.75 -4.04 -1.07
CA MET A 1 -18.72 -3.07 -2.18
C MET A 1 -18.94 -1.72 -1.55
N THR A 2 -18.06 -0.77 -1.87
CA THR A 2 -18.05 0.56 -1.28
C THR A 2 -19.35 1.31 -1.51
N ILE A 3 -19.79 2.05 -0.49
CA ILE A 3 -20.94 2.96 -0.55
C ILE A 3 -20.44 4.39 -0.41
N ILE A 4 -20.89 5.28 -1.29
CA ILE A 4 -20.64 6.71 -1.17
C ILE A 4 -21.91 7.36 -0.65
N ALA A 5 -21.85 8.08 0.47
CA ALA A 5 -22.95 8.89 0.97
C ALA A 5 -22.61 10.36 0.78
N THR A 6 -23.62 11.16 0.41
CA THR A 6 -23.49 12.62 0.39
C THR A 6 -24.54 13.26 1.26
N ALA A 7 -24.15 14.30 2.01
CA ALA A 7 -25.07 15.13 2.77
C ALA A 7 -24.98 16.58 2.30
N ARG A 8 -25.96 17.02 1.51
CA ARG A 8 -26.03 18.41 1.06
C ARG A 8 -26.69 19.27 2.13
N GLN A 9 -26.00 20.34 2.53
CA GLN A 9 -26.36 21.20 3.64
C GLN A 9 -26.57 22.63 3.16
N LEU A 10 -27.77 23.17 3.40
CA LEU A 10 -28.06 24.58 3.16
C LEU A 10 -27.91 25.36 4.48
N VAL A 11 -26.85 26.16 4.56
CA VAL A 11 -26.41 26.80 5.80
C VAL A 11 -27.30 28.00 6.13
N ARG A 12 -27.65 28.15 7.41
CA ARG A 12 -28.34 29.32 7.94
C ARG A 12 -27.36 30.50 7.96
N PRO A 13 -27.69 31.66 7.36
CA PRO A 13 -26.80 32.81 7.35
C PRO A 13 -26.34 33.23 8.75
N GLY A 14 -25.03 33.48 8.90
CA GLY A 14 -24.42 33.86 10.17
C GLY A 14 -24.05 32.68 11.08
N THR A 15 -24.25 31.44 10.64
CA THR A 15 -23.86 30.23 11.38
C THR A 15 -22.73 29.44 10.73
N GLU A 16 -22.16 29.93 9.64
CA GLU A 16 -21.16 29.25 8.81
C GLU A 16 -19.95 28.80 9.63
N ALA A 17 -19.30 29.73 10.35
CA ALA A 17 -18.13 29.41 11.16
C ALA A 17 -18.43 28.40 12.28
N ARG A 18 -19.67 28.40 12.81
CA ARG A 18 -20.11 27.42 13.82
C ARG A 18 -20.25 26.04 13.19
N LEU A 19 -20.89 25.96 12.03
CA LEU A 19 -21.05 24.71 11.29
C LEU A 19 -19.68 24.13 10.88
N ASP A 20 -18.80 24.97 10.33
CA ASP A 20 -17.48 24.56 9.87
C ASP A 20 -16.65 23.99 11.05
N ALA A 21 -16.74 24.61 12.24
CA ALA A 21 -16.08 24.12 13.45
C ALA A 21 -16.69 22.80 13.98
N LEU A 22 -18.01 22.67 13.94
CA LEU A 22 -18.72 21.44 14.32
C LEU A 22 -18.31 20.28 13.41
N MET A 23 -18.31 20.49 12.10
CA MET A 23 -17.92 19.48 11.10
C MET A 23 -16.45 19.05 11.26
N ALA A 24 -15.53 19.99 11.48
CA ALA A 24 -14.13 19.67 11.76
C ALA A 24 -13.94 18.87 13.08
N GLY A 25 -14.84 19.06 14.05
CA GLY A 25 -14.90 18.24 15.26
C GLY A 25 -15.35 16.81 14.95
N LEU A 26 -16.47 16.68 14.23
CA LEU A 26 -17.03 15.38 13.84
C LEU A 26 -16.05 14.58 12.99
N GLU A 27 -15.41 15.21 11.99
CA GLU A 27 -14.45 14.55 11.11
C GLU A 27 -13.29 13.92 11.89
N ARG A 28 -12.73 14.63 12.88
CA ARG A 28 -11.67 14.07 13.73
C ARG A 28 -12.14 12.84 14.52
N THR A 29 -13.36 12.87 15.03
CA THR A 29 -13.96 11.74 15.75
C THR A 29 -14.17 10.55 14.81
N ILE A 30 -14.76 10.77 13.63
CA ILE A 30 -14.97 9.71 12.63
C ILE A 30 -13.65 9.07 12.23
N ARG A 31 -12.64 9.89 11.86
CA ARG A 31 -11.30 9.38 11.49
C ARG A 31 -10.65 8.55 12.59
N ALA A 32 -10.89 8.88 13.86
CA ALA A 32 -10.31 8.16 14.99
C ALA A 32 -11.06 6.86 15.34
N HIS A 33 -12.35 6.74 15.00
CA HIS A 33 -13.22 5.68 15.52
C HIS A 33 -13.89 4.80 14.46
N GLU A 34 -13.87 5.21 13.19
CA GLU A 34 -14.55 4.52 12.10
C GLU A 34 -13.56 4.03 11.04
N PRO A 35 -12.86 2.90 11.26
CA PRO A 35 -11.94 2.35 10.25
C PRO A 35 -12.64 1.94 8.95
N GLY A 36 -13.97 1.77 8.98
CA GLY A 36 -14.80 1.51 7.79
C GLY A 36 -15.15 2.78 6.99
N CYS A 37 -14.86 3.98 7.50
CA CYS A 37 -14.99 5.25 6.79
C CYS A 37 -13.67 5.54 6.06
N LEU A 38 -13.64 5.27 4.75
CA LEU A 38 -12.46 5.39 3.89
C LEU A 38 -12.20 6.85 3.46
N ARG A 39 -13.24 7.67 3.43
CA ARG A 39 -13.18 9.09 3.07
C ARG A 39 -14.25 9.86 3.83
N PHE A 40 -13.90 11.04 4.29
CA PHE A 40 -14.84 12.01 4.85
C PHE A 40 -14.36 13.41 4.46
N ASP A 41 -15.02 13.99 3.45
CA ASP A 41 -14.69 15.33 2.97
C ASP A 41 -15.83 16.29 3.30
N TYR A 42 -15.46 17.47 3.77
CA TYR A 42 -16.37 18.58 3.97
C TYR A 42 -15.98 19.76 3.07
N VAL A 43 -16.84 20.09 2.12
CA VAL A 43 -16.54 21.07 1.07
C VAL A 43 -17.60 22.17 0.95
N ILE A 44 -17.18 23.31 0.41
CA ILE A 44 -18.03 24.47 0.13
C ILE A 44 -18.38 24.48 -1.36
N SER A 45 -19.63 24.75 -1.72
CA SER A 45 -19.99 24.94 -3.13
C SER A 45 -19.32 26.20 -3.69
N ALA A 46 -18.62 26.04 -4.81
CA ALA A 46 -17.96 27.15 -5.51
C ALA A 46 -18.95 28.18 -6.05
N ASP A 47 -20.15 27.73 -6.46
CA ASP A 47 -21.17 28.61 -7.05
C ASP A 47 -22.15 29.17 -6.01
N ARG A 48 -22.29 28.49 -4.87
CA ARG A 48 -23.28 28.81 -3.83
C ARG A 48 -22.59 28.79 -2.45
N PRO A 49 -22.01 29.92 -2.00
CA PRO A 49 -21.24 29.99 -0.76
C PRO A 49 -22.01 29.62 0.52
N GLY A 50 -23.35 29.67 0.47
CA GLY A 50 -24.23 29.23 1.55
C GLY A 50 -24.52 27.72 1.57
N GLU A 51 -23.95 26.95 0.64
CA GLU A 51 -24.09 25.50 0.60
C GLU A 51 -22.79 24.79 0.96
N ARG A 52 -22.96 23.65 1.63
CA ARG A 52 -21.89 22.72 1.98
C ARG A 52 -22.27 21.33 1.52
N LEU A 53 -21.28 20.49 1.29
CA LEU A 53 -21.46 19.09 0.95
C LEU A 53 -20.51 18.25 1.80
N VAL A 54 -21.07 17.23 2.45
CA VAL A 54 -20.27 16.14 3.01
C VAL A 54 -20.22 15.04 1.96
N ILE A 55 -19.04 14.48 1.70
CA ILE A 55 -18.83 13.33 0.83
C ILE A 55 -18.13 12.25 1.66
N GLU A 56 -18.79 11.12 1.83
CA GLU A 56 -18.35 10.05 2.70
C GLU A 56 -18.24 8.77 1.87
N GLU A 57 -17.17 8.01 2.07
CA GLU A 57 -16.95 6.72 1.42
C GLU A 57 -16.78 5.65 2.48
N TYR A 58 -17.62 4.62 2.44
CA TYR A 58 -17.61 3.51 3.39
C TYR A 58 -17.25 2.20 2.69
N ALA A 59 -16.45 1.36 3.33
CA ALA A 59 -16.00 0.08 2.77
C ALA A 59 -17.17 -0.83 2.32
N ASP A 60 -18.29 -0.77 3.05
CA ASP A 60 -19.52 -1.47 2.74
C ASP A 60 -20.75 -0.84 3.43
N GLU A 61 -21.92 -1.45 3.22
CA GLU A 61 -23.19 -1.01 3.81
C GLU A 61 -23.20 -1.16 5.34
N ALA A 62 -22.48 -2.12 5.90
CA ALA A 62 -22.42 -2.31 7.36
C ALA A 62 -21.63 -1.19 8.03
N ALA A 63 -20.54 -0.74 7.41
CA ALA A 63 -19.78 0.42 7.87
C ALA A 63 -20.63 1.71 7.84
N LEU A 64 -21.38 1.95 6.76
CA LEU A 64 -22.31 3.08 6.69
C LEU A 64 -23.43 2.97 7.74
N GLU A 65 -23.96 1.78 7.97
CA GLU A 65 -25.02 1.60 8.96
C GLU A 65 -24.51 1.79 10.40
N ALA A 66 -23.29 1.34 10.68
CA ALA A 66 -22.63 1.61 11.95
C ALA A 66 -22.46 3.12 12.18
N HIS A 67 -21.96 3.86 11.17
CA HIS A 67 -21.80 5.31 11.22
C HIS A 67 -23.08 6.04 11.67
N LYS A 68 -24.22 5.72 11.03
CA LYS A 68 -25.53 6.33 11.33
C LYS A 68 -26.00 6.13 12.78
N HIS A 69 -25.52 5.09 13.45
CA HIS A 69 -25.95 4.69 14.79
C HIS A 69 -24.92 5.03 15.87
N THR A 70 -23.88 5.79 15.54
CA THR A 70 -22.85 6.19 16.52
C THR A 70 -23.41 7.19 17.55
N PRO A 71 -23.00 7.11 18.83
CA PRO A 71 -23.43 8.06 19.85
C PRO A 71 -23.04 9.51 19.54
N TYR A 72 -21.85 9.74 19.01
CA TYR A 72 -21.39 11.10 18.68
C TYR A 72 -22.16 11.71 17.50
N LEU A 73 -22.62 10.91 16.54
CA LEU A 73 -23.49 11.44 15.48
C LEU A 73 -24.87 11.83 16.04
N ALA A 74 -25.42 11.02 16.95
CA ALA A 74 -26.67 11.34 17.65
C ALA A 74 -26.59 12.65 18.46
N GLU A 75 -25.44 12.92 19.10
CA GLU A 75 -25.17 14.18 19.81
C GLU A 75 -24.90 15.37 18.86
N PHE A 76 -24.33 15.10 17.69
CA PHE A 76 -23.98 16.09 16.68
C PHE A 76 -25.20 16.62 15.91
N ILE A 77 -26.13 15.74 15.52
CA ILE A 77 -27.26 16.07 14.65
C ILE A 77 -28.10 17.28 15.14
N PRO A 78 -28.45 17.41 16.43
CA PRO A 78 -29.18 18.60 16.89
C PRO A 78 -28.42 19.90 16.64
N GLN A 79 -27.11 19.92 16.89
CA GLN A 79 -26.25 21.10 16.70
C GLN A 79 -26.07 21.44 15.22
N LEU A 80 -25.98 20.41 14.37
CA LEU A 80 -26.02 20.55 12.92
C LEU A 80 -27.31 21.26 12.48
N LEU A 81 -28.47 20.75 12.90
CA LEU A 81 -29.77 21.25 12.45
C LEU A 81 -30.01 22.72 12.82
N GLU A 82 -29.49 23.19 13.95
CA GLU A 82 -29.55 24.63 14.29
C GLU A 82 -28.80 25.52 13.29
N CYS A 83 -27.75 25.00 12.65
CA CYS A 83 -26.94 25.71 11.66
C CYS A 83 -27.51 25.62 10.24
N LEU A 84 -28.57 24.85 9.99
CA LEU A 84 -29.13 24.67 8.66
C LEU A 84 -30.50 25.35 8.53
N LEU A 85 -30.84 25.74 7.30
CA LEU A 85 -32.18 26.25 6.97
C LEU A 85 -33.22 25.11 6.90
N GLU A 86 -32.76 23.91 6.53
CA GLU A 86 -33.54 22.69 6.38
C GLU A 86 -32.65 21.47 6.70
N PRO A 87 -33.24 20.31 7.04
CA PRO A 87 -32.46 19.08 7.22
C PRO A 87 -31.60 18.77 5.98
N PRO A 88 -30.41 18.17 6.15
CA PRO A 88 -29.54 17.85 5.02
C PRO A 88 -30.22 16.83 4.10
N ILE A 89 -29.97 16.98 2.80
CA ILE A 89 -30.44 16.02 1.81
C ILE A 89 -29.39 14.94 1.67
N LEU A 90 -29.78 13.71 2.02
CA LEU A 90 -28.93 12.53 2.02
C LEU A 90 -29.18 11.71 0.76
N GLU A 91 -28.11 11.35 0.07
CA GLU A 91 -28.14 10.47 -1.09
C GLU A 91 -27.02 9.44 -0.98
N THR A 92 -27.27 8.22 -1.45
CA THR A 92 -26.25 7.17 -1.54
C THR A 92 -25.99 6.78 -2.98
N PHE A 93 -24.73 6.54 -3.27
CA PHE A 93 -24.23 6.19 -4.58
C PHE A 93 -23.34 4.95 -4.46
N ARG A 94 -23.18 4.28 -5.58
CA ARG A 94 -22.15 3.25 -5.78
C ARG A 94 -21.22 3.74 -6.87
N PRO A 95 -19.91 3.48 -6.78
CA PRO A 95 -19.01 3.74 -7.89
C PRO A 95 -19.55 3.10 -9.17
N ALA A 96 -19.68 3.90 -10.23
CA ALA A 96 -20.17 3.40 -11.53
C ALA A 96 -19.11 2.54 -12.25
N GLY A 97 -17.85 2.65 -11.82
CA GLY A 97 -16.76 1.79 -12.26
C GLY A 97 -15.90 1.38 -11.08
N GLU A 98 -15.33 0.18 -11.16
CA GLU A 98 -14.27 -0.23 -10.26
C GLU A 98 -12.98 0.44 -10.73
N LYS A 99 -12.38 1.26 -9.88
CA LYS A 99 -10.94 1.51 -10.04
C LYS A 99 -10.27 0.18 -9.73
N ALA A 100 -9.48 -0.35 -10.67
CA ALA A 100 -8.67 -1.52 -10.35
C ALA A 100 -7.79 -1.13 -9.14
N PRO A 101 -7.91 -1.83 -8.01
CA PRO A 101 -6.94 -1.64 -6.94
C PRO A 101 -5.56 -2.01 -7.49
N LEU A 102 -4.50 -1.50 -6.86
CA LEU A 102 -3.22 -2.20 -6.99
C LEU A 102 -3.48 -3.69 -6.69
N PRO A 103 -2.81 -4.62 -7.39
CA PRO A 103 -2.94 -6.03 -7.04
C PRO A 103 -2.74 -6.16 -5.52
N GLU A 104 -3.66 -6.80 -4.80
CA GLU A 104 -3.50 -7.02 -3.35
C GLU A 104 -2.19 -7.75 -3.03
N SER A 105 -1.64 -8.43 -4.04
CA SER A 105 -0.33 -9.07 -3.98
C SER A 105 0.85 -8.09 -4.00
N CYS A 106 0.72 -6.86 -4.51
CA CYS A 106 1.82 -5.89 -4.56
C CYS A 106 2.16 -5.39 -3.16
N PHE A 107 3.32 -5.78 -2.65
CA PHE A 107 3.66 -5.58 -1.25
C PHE A 107 4.97 -4.81 -1.04
N HIS A 108 5.88 -4.77 -2.01
CA HIS A 108 7.07 -3.94 -1.94
C HIS A 108 7.55 -3.40 -3.29
N VAL A 109 8.45 -2.43 -3.22
CA VAL A 109 9.23 -1.90 -4.34
C VAL A 109 10.71 -2.08 -4.02
N GLY A 110 11.43 -2.78 -4.90
CA GLY A 110 12.87 -3.02 -4.74
C GLY A 110 13.71 -1.92 -5.37
N VAL A 111 14.69 -1.40 -4.64
CA VAL A 111 15.61 -0.36 -5.10
C VAL A 111 17.04 -0.79 -4.77
N VAL A 112 17.86 -0.97 -5.79
CA VAL A 112 19.30 -1.20 -5.60
C VAL A 112 19.98 0.13 -5.31
N VAL A 113 20.75 0.17 -4.23
CA VAL A 113 21.42 1.38 -3.74
C VAL A 113 22.93 1.14 -3.59
N PRO A 114 23.79 2.11 -3.96
CA PRO A 114 25.24 1.95 -3.83
C PRO A 114 25.71 1.78 -2.39
N ASP A 115 25.04 2.45 -1.45
CA ASP A 115 25.28 2.35 -0.02
C ASP A 115 23.93 2.27 0.71
N LEU A 116 23.68 1.14 1.36
CA LEU A 116 22.42 0.87 2.03
C LEU A 116 22.20 1.76 3.27
N ALA A 117 23.26 2.06 4.02
CA ALA A 117 23.13 2.86 5.24
C ALA A 117 22.79 4.31 4.90
N GLU A 118 23.48 4.90 3.91
CA GLU A 118 23.19 6.24 3.41
C GLU A 118 21.78 6.32 2.81
N ALA A 119 21.37 5.31 2.03
CA ALA A 119 20.04 5.29 1.44
C ALA A 119 18.92 5.18 2.49
N VAL A 120 19.10 4.35 3.52
CA VAL A 120 18.16 4.24 4.65
C VAL A 120 18.01 5.58 5.35
N GLU A 121 19.12 6.26 5.67
CA GLU A 121 19.06 7.59 6.30
C GLU A 121 18.31 8.59 5.41
N LEU A 122 18.64 8.64 4.13
CA LEU A 122 18.04 9.56 3.17
C LEU A 122 16.54 9.34 3.00
N TYR A 123 16.11 8.10 2.79
CA TYR A 123 14.69 7.76 2.59
C TYR A 123 13.90 7.99 3.88
N SER A 124 14.49 7.67 5.04
CA SER A 124 13.87 7.97 6.34
C SER A 124 13.62 9.47 6.50
N GLN A 125 14.61 10.30 6.14
CA GLN A 125 14.47 11.75 6.18
C GLN A 125 13.42 12.29 5.20
N TRP A 126 13.43 11.82 3.96
CA TRP A 126 12.55 12.34 2.91
C TRP A 126 11.08 11.99 3.12
N PHE A 127 10.81 10.76 3.55
CA PHE A 127 9.45 10.25 3.70
C PHE A 127 8.95 10.29 5.13
N GLY A 128 9.81 10.51 6.13
CA GLY A 128 9.44 10.46 7.54
C GLY A 128 9.06 9.05 7.99
N ILE A 129 9.77 8.03 7.50
CA ILE A 129 9.53 6.60 7.76
C ILE A 129 10.73 5.96 8.46
N GLU A 130 10.49 4.81 9.09
CA GLU A 130 11.56 3.97 9.66
C GLU A 130 11.85 2.77 8.75
N PHE A 131 13.05 2.22 8.85
CA PHE A 131 13.46 0.97 8.21
C PHE A 131 13.79 -0.11 9.24
N THR A 132 13.77 -1.36 8.82
CA THR A 132 14.31 -2.49 9.59
C THR A 132 15.82 -2.37 9.76
N GLU A 133 16.39 -3.08 10.75
CA GLU A 133 17.83 -3.33 10.79
C GLU A 133 18.24 -4.05 9.47
N PRO A 134 19.26 -3.56 8.74
CA PRO A 134 19.75 -4.23 7.55
C PRO A 134 20.12 -5.68 7.85
N ALA A 135 19.66 -6.60 7.01
CA ALA A 135 19.95 -8.01 7.15
C ALA A 135 20.55 -8.57 5.86
N THR A 136 21.46 -9.52 6.02
CA THR A 136 21.99 -10.33 4.92
C THR A 136 21.38 -11.71 5.01
N PHE A 137 20.79 -12.17 3.92
CA PHE A 137 20.26 -13.51 3.81
C PHE A 137 20.93 -14.26 2.67
N GLU A 138 21.19 -15.54 2.93
CA GLU A 138 21.78 -16.46 1.97
C GLU A 138 20.67 -17.05 1.10
N ILE A 139 20.93 -17.08 -0.19
CA ILE A 139 20.06 -17.68 -1.21
C ILE A 139 20.69 -19.02 -1.55
N PRO A 140 20.07 -20.16 -1.21
CA PRO A 140 20.67 -21.47 -1.40
C PRO A 140 21.15 -21.70 -2.85
N TYR A 141 20.34 -21.28 -3.81
CA TYR A 141 20.67 -21.34 -5.22
C TYR A 141 20.06 -20.18 -6.01
N LEU A 142 20.91 -19.24 -6.43
CA LEU A 142 20.57 -18.09 -7.27
C LEU A 142 21.00 -18.38 -8.72
N GLU A 143 20.05 -18.41 -9.64
CA GLU A 143 20.30 -18.49 -11.08
C GLU A 143 20.12 -17.12 -11.71
N GLN A 144 21.15 -16.62 -12.40
CA GLN A 144 21.13 -15.33 -13.10
C GLN A 144 22.27 -15.28 -14.12
N GLY A 145 22.11 -14.51 -15.21
CA GLY A 145 23.17 -14.33 -16.21
C GLY A 145 23.66 -15.64 -16.87
N GLY A 146 22.83 -16.69 -16.87
CA GLY A 146 23.19 -18.02 -17.37
C GLY A 146 24.10 -18.83 -16.44
N GLN A 147 24.32 -18.39 -15.20
CA GLN A 147 25.06 -19.09 -14.15
C GLN A 147 24.11 -19.45 -12.99
N GLY A 148 24.52 -20.42 -12.17
CA GLY A 148 23.77 -20.82 -10.97
C GLY A 148 24.69 -21.24 -9.84
N GLY A 149 24.39 -20.80 -8.61
CA GLY A 149 25.16 -21.12 -7.42
C GLY A 149 24.64 -20.41 -6.17
N PRO A 150 25.28 -20.58 -5.00
CA PRO A 150 24.90 -19.87 -3.80
C PRO A 150 24.97 -18.36 -4.00
N GLY A 151 23.93 -17.65 -3.58
CA GLY A 151 23.86 -16.19 -3.60
C GLY A 151 23.69 -15.63 -2.21
N ARG A 152 23.82 -14.32 -2.09
CA ARG A 152 23.45 -13.57 -0.88
C ARG A 152 22.84 -12.24 -1.29
N MET A 153 22.00 -11.69 -0.44
CA MET A 153 21.45 -10.35 -0.61
C MET A 153 21.41 -9.64 0.73
N THR A 154 21.78 -8.35 0.74
CA THR A 154 21.69 -7.50 1.93
C THR A 154 20.66 -6.42 1.67
N ALA A 155 19.63 -6.34 2.52
CA ALA A 155 18.53 -5.40 2.33
C ALA A 155 17.96 -4.88 3.66
N ALA A 156 17.19 -3.79 3.56
CA ALA A 156 16.35 -3.24 4.63
C ALA A 156 14.98 -2.88 4.07
N PHE A 157 13.93 -3.13 4.85
CA PHE A 157 12.54 -2.83 4.46
C PHE A 157 12.01 -1.63 5.23
N SER A 158 11.19 -0.79 4.60
CA SER A 158 10.45 0.25 5.32
C SER A 158 9.40 -0.36 6.25
N ARG A 159 9.26 0.20 7.45
CA ARG A 159 8.29 -0.23 8.47
C ARG A 159 6.94 0.46 8.25
N THR A 160 6.39 0.29 7.07
CA THR A 160 5.16 0.95 6.60
C THR A 160 4.11 -0.09 6.18
N ALA A 161 2.88 0.38 5.94
CA ALA A 161 1.92 -0.38 5.14
C ALA A 161 2.45 -0.59 3.71
N TYR A 162 1.84 -1.51 2.97
CA TYR A 162 2.20 -1.78 1.58
C TYR A 162 1.94 -0.57 0.66
N PRO A 163 2.73 -0.41 -0.42
CA PRO A 163 3.96 -1.16 -0.68
C PRO A 163 5.12 -0.65 0.20
N GLN A 164 5.92 -1.56 0.73
CA GLN A 164 7.15 -1.25 1.48
C GLN A 164 8.29 -0.91 0.50
N TYR A 165 9.22 -0.07 0.93
CA TYR A 165 10.49 0.13 0.22
C TYR A 165 11.48 -0.93 0.68
N GLU A 166 11.92 -1.79 -0.24
CA GLU A 166 13.09 -2.66 -0.03
C GLU A 166 14.32 -1.97 -0.62
N LEU A 167 15.21 -1.50 0.24
CA LEU A 167 16.50 -0.96 -0.17
C LEU A 167 17.53 -2.09 -0.15
N ILE A 168 18.21 -2.31 -1.27
CA ILE A 168 19.09 -3.46 -1.49
C ILE A 168 20.50 -2.93 -1.71
N GLN A 169 21.45 -3.37 -0.89
CA GLN A 169 22.87 -3.04 -1.09
C GLN A 169 23.34 -3.60 -2.44
N ALA A 170 23.88 -2.73 -3.28
CA ALA A 170 24.51 -3.14 -4.53
C ALA A 170 25.67 -4.11 -4.26
N ASP A 171 25.67 -5.27 -4.90
CA ASP A 171 26.73 -6.28 -4.77
C ASP A 171 26.87 -7.12 -6.05
N GLY A 172 28.09 -7.60 -6.32
CA GLY A 172 28.40 -8.46 -7.47
C GLY A 172 28.12 -7.83 -8.84
N ASP A 173 27.87 -8.69 -9.83
CA ASP A 173 27.61 -8.39 -11.24
C ASP A 173 26.23 -8.89 -11.73
N GLY A 174 25.37 -9.32 -10.81
CA GLY A 174 24.03 -9.86 -11.09
C GLY A 174 22.90 -8.84 -10.99
N ILE A 175 21.69 -9.35 -10.73
CA ILE A 175 20.42 -8.58 -10.70
C ILE A 175 20.38 -7.50 -9.61
N THR A 176 21.25 -7.58 -8.60
CA THR A 176 21.42 -6.59 -7.53
C THR A 176 22.74 -5.81 -7.67
N SER A 177 23.39 -5.85 -8.82
CA SER A 177 24.65 -5.13 -9.02
C SER A 177 24.47 -3.62 -9.14
N LEU A 178 25.58 -2.89 -9.03
CA LEU A 178 25.60 -1.44 -9.12
C LEU A 178 25.07 -0.89 -10.47
N GLU A 179 25.07 -1.70 -11.54
CA GLU A 179 24.51 -1.28 -12.84
C GLU A 179 23.00 -1.00 -12.76
N HIS A 180 22.32 -1.60 -11.79
CA HIS A 180 20.89 -1.47 -11.58
C HIS A 180 20.51 -0.39 -10.56
N ALA A 181 21.50 0.30 -9.98
CA ALA A 181 21.27 1.39 -9.05
C ALA A 181 20.69 2.65 -9.73
N GLY A 182 20.05 3.52 -8.94
CA GLY A 182 19.53 4.81 -9.41
C GLY A 182 18.12 4.76 -10.03
N LYS A 183 17.43 3.62 -9.93
CA LYS A 183 16.04 3.42 -10.34
C LYS A 183 15.35 2.42 -9.41
N VAL A 184 14.02 2.39 -9.46
CA VAL A 184 13.29 1.21 -8.97
C VAL A 184 13.68 0.03 -9.84
N LEU A 185 14.04 -1.10 -9.23
CA LEU A 185 14.41 -2.31 -9.95
C LEU A 185 13.16 -3.12 -10.31
N TYR A 186 12.28 -3.35 -9.34
CA TYR A 186 11.05 -4.14 -9.51
C TYR A 186 9.91 -3.69 -8.61
N TYR A 187 8.70 -4.09 -9.00
CA TYR A 187 7.54 -4.21 -8.10
C TYR A 187 7.44 -5.65 -7.61
N GLY A 188 7.39 -5.83 -6.30
CA GLY A 188 7.27 -7.12 -5.67
C GLY A 188 5.83 -7.49 -5.40
N VAL A 189 5.45 -8.68 -5.86
CA VAL A 189 4.09 -9.21 -5.73
C VAL A 189 4.10 -10.62 -5.14
N TRP A 190 3.16 -10.88 -4.24
CA TRP A 190 2.88 -12.24 -3.76
C TRP A 190 2.35 -13.14 -4.88
N GLU A 191 2.80 -14.39 -4.88
CA GLU A 191 2.33 -15.47 -5.74
C GLU A 191 2.07 -16.73 -4.90
N SER A 192 0.90 -17.34 -5.08
CA SER A 192 0.49 -18.54 -4.36
C SER A 192 0.83 -19.83 -5.09
N ASP A 193 1.09 -19.76 -6.41
CA ASP A 193 1.44 -20.91 -7.24
C ASP A 193 2.57 -20.53 -8.21
N MET A 194 3.81 -20.77 -7.76
CA MET A 194 5.01 -20.46 -8.54
C MET A 194 5.11 -21.29 -9.82
N GLU A 195 4.67 -22.55 -9.82
CA GLU A 195 4.71 -23.39 -11.02
C GLU A 195 3.75 -22.89 -12.09
N ALA A 196 2.51 -22.55 -11.71
CA ALA A 196 1.55 -21.97 -12.62
C ALA A 196 1.99 -20.58 -13.09
N ARG A 197 2.65 -19.79 -12.22
CA ARG A 197 3.23 -18.50 -12.59
C ARG A 197 4.30 -18.66 -13.67
N LEU A 198 5.24 -19.59 -13.50
CA LEU A 198 6.29 -19.84 -14.50
C LEU A 198 5.71 -20.21 -15.86
N LYS A 199 4.70 -21.11 -15.90
CA LYS A 199 4.00 -21.46 -17.14
C LYS A 199 3.31 -20.27 -17.79
N LYS A 200 2.74 -19.35 -16.99
CA LYS A 200 2.12 -18.11 -17.51
C LYS A 200 3.16 -17.15 -18.10
N LEU A 201 4.30 -16.99 -17.45
CA LEU A 201 5.39 -16.15 -17.95
C LEU A 201 5.95 -16.71 -19.27
N GLU A 202 6.19 -18.02 -19.32
CA GLU A 202 6.62 -18.72 -20.54
C GLU A 202 5.59 -18.57 -21.68
N ALA A 203 4.31 -18.83 -21.41
CA ALA A 203 3.25 -18.68 -22.41
C ALA A 203 3.08 -17.24 -22.91
N ALA A 204 3.49 -16.25 -22.10
CA ALA A 204 3.50 -14.83 -22.45
C ALA A 204 4.81 -14.36 -23.08
N ASP A 205 5.80 -15.25 -23.28
CA ASP A 205 7.15 -14.92 -23.77
C ASP A 205 7.85 -13.84 -22.90
N ILE A 206 7.62 -13.88 -21.59
CA ILE A 206 8.26 -12.98 -20.63
C ILE A 206 9.50 -13.69 -20.06
N GLY A 207 10.67 -13.13 -20.35
CA GLY A 207 11.94 -13.61 -19.82
C GLY A 207 12.03 -13.50 -18.30
N ILE A 208 12.99 -14.20 -17.71
CA ILE A 208 13.31 -14.15 -16.27
C ILE A 208 14.81 -13.87 -16.15
N ASP A 209 15.17 -12.82 -15.42
CA ASP A 209 16.56 -12.39 -15.21
C ASP A 209 17.18 -13.10 -14.00
N ALA A 210 16.37 -13.47 -12.99
CA ALA A 210 16.83 -14.17 -11.81
C ALA A 210 15.80 -15.18 -11.25
N TYR A 211 16.29 -16.35 -10.82
CA TYR A 211 15.53 -17.33 -10.06
C TYR A 211 16.18 -17.55 -8.69
N PHE A 212 15.37 -17.53 -7.64
CA PHE A 212 15.76 -17.81 -6.27
C PHE A 212 15.19 -19.17 -5.87
N ARG A 213 16.05 -20.18 -5.73
CA ARG A 213 15.65 -21.58 -5.53
C ARG A 213 16.17 -22.17 -4.23
N PRO A 214 15.47 -23.16 -3.66
CA PRO A 214 16.03 -24.02 -2.60
C PRO A 214 17.21 -24.85 -3.09
N GLY A 215 17.19 -25.27 -4.37
CA GLY A 215 18.23 -26.06 -4.99
C GLY A 215 18.15 -26.06 -6.53
N PRO A 216 19.14 -26.66 -7.21
CA PRO A 216 19.21 -26.67 -8.67
C PRO A 216 17.98 -27.37 -9.30
N GLY A 217 17.27 -26.67 -10.18
CA GLY A 217 16.08 -27.21 -10.87
C GLY A 217 14.81 -27.32 -10.03
N GLU A 218 14.85 -26.96 -8.75
CA GLU A 218 13.66 -26.93 -7.89
C GLU A 218 12.78 -25.71 -8.16
N THR A 219 11.49 -25.79 -7.86
CA THR A 219 10.57 -24.65 -8.01
C THR A 219 11.08 -23.45 -7.20
N PRO A 220 11.22 -22.27 -7.81
CA PRO A 220 11.77 -21.11 -7.14
C PRO A 220 10.78 -20.56 -6.10
N PHE A 221 11.31 -20.03 -5.00
CA PHE A 221 10.51 -19.28 -4.03
C PHE A 221 10.39 -17.79 -4.39
N ALA A 222 11.28 -17.29 -5.26
CA ALA A 222 11.09 -15.99 -5.91
C ALA A 222 11.65 -15.99 -7.34
N VAL A 223 11.08 -15.19 -8.22
CA VAL A 223 11.62 -14.90 -9.56
C VAL A 223 11.51 -13.42 -9.89
N ILE A 224 12.52 -12.90 -10.57
CA ILE A 224 12.50 -11.53 -11.11
C ILE A 224 12.43 -11.62 -12.63
N THR A 225 11.39 -11.05 -13.23
CA THR A 225 11.22 -11.05 -14.68
C THR A 225 12.32 -10.27 -15.40
N GLY A 226 12.41 -10.46 -16.71
CA GLY A 226 13.09 -9.52 -17.60
C GLY A 226 12.43 -8.13 -17.56
N PRO A 227 13.15 -7.09 -18.01
CA PRO A 227 12.66 -5.72 -17.99
C PRO A 227 11.47 -5.50 -18.94
N ASP A 228 10.55 -4.64 -18.54
CA ASP A 228 9.50 -4.08 -19.38
C ASP A 228 10.01 -2.96 -20.30
N LEU A 229 9.09 -2.24 -20.94
CA LEU A 229 9.40 -1.12 -21.84
C LEU A 229 10.11 0.05 -21.16
N GLN A 230 10.10 0.15 -19.84
CA GLN A 230 10.76 1.18 -19.04
C GLN A 230 11.97 0.64 -18.26
N GLY A 231 12.32 -0.64 -18.44
CA GLY A 231 13.42 -1.26 -17.72
C GLY A 231 13.05 -1.72 -16.30
N MET A 232 11.77 -1.73 -15.95
CA MET A 232 11.21 -2.21 -14.67
C MET A 232 10.91 -3.70 -14.74
N ARG A 233 10.92 -4.38 -13.60
CA ARG A 233 10.66 -5.81 -13.50
C ARG A 233 9.52 -6.09 -12.53
N ILE A 234 9.02 -7.31 -12.55
CA ILE A 234 8.16 -7.84 -11.49
C ILE A 234 8.94 -8.91 -10.75
N GLU A 235 9.00 -8.78 -9.42
CA GLU A 235 9.40 -9.88 -8.56
C GLU A 235 8.15 -10.62 -8.10
N TYR A 236 8.05 -11.90 -8.42
CA TYR A 236 7.03 -12.78 -7.83
C TYR A 236 7.66 -13.52 -6.66
N VAL A 237 7.09 -13.37 -5.46
CA VAL A 237 7.55 -14.03 -4.23
C VAL A 237 6.47 -14.99 -3.74
N ASP A 238 6.87 -16.21 -3.39
CA ASP A 238 5.98 -17.21 -2.84
C ASP A 238 5.36 -16.73 -1.52
N THR A 239 4.03 -16.77 -1.44
CA THR A 239 3.26 -16.43 -0.23
C THR A 239 3.71 -17.15 1.05
N ALA A 240 4.39 -18.30 0.95
CA ALA A 240 4.97 -18.98 2.09
C ALA A 240 6.04 -18.14 2.84
N ASP A 241 6.69 -17.15 2.20
CA ASP A 241 7.64 -16.25 2.87
C ASP A 241 6.96 -15.09 3.60
N ARG A 242 5.65 -14.85 3.35
CA ARG A 242 4.92 -13.72 3.91
C ARG A 242 4.99 -13.60 5.44
N PRO A 243 4.81 -14.67 6.24
CA PRO A 243 4.89 -14.54 7.70
C PRO A 243 6.24 -14.03 8.19
N ALA A 244 7.35 -14.51 7.59
CA ALA A 244 8.70 -14.10 7.99
C ALA A 244 8.99 -12.65 7.57
N MET A 245 8.52 -12.23 6.39
CA MET A 245 8.65 -10.85 5.94
C MET A 245 7.80 -9.89 6.78
N ASP A 246 6.55 -10.26 7.08
CA ASP A 246 5.68 -9.47 7.95
C ASP A 246 6.28 -9.36 9.37
N GLU A 247 6.87 -10.43 9.92
CA GLU A 247 7.60 -10.37 11.20
C GLU A 247 8.80 -9.43 11.13
N TRP A 248 9.60 -9.49 10.07
CA TRP A 248 10.75 -8.61 9.90
C TRP A 248 10.34 -7.13 9.88
N VAL A 249 9.34 -6.78 9.08
CA VAL A 249 8.82 -5.41 8.96
C VAL A 249 8.26 -4.92 10.30
N ASN A 250 7.45 -5.75 10.97
CA ASN A 250 6.78 -5.36 12.20
C ASN A 250 7.77 -5.19 13.37
N THR A 251 8.71 -6.12 13.52
CA THR A 251 9.67 -6.13 14.64
C THR A 251 10.89 -5.25 14.39
N GLY A 252 11.19 -4.93 13.13
CA GLY A 252 12.42 -4.27 12.72
C GLY A 252 13.63 -5.20 12.63
N ARG A 253 13.48 -6.50 12.94
CA ARG A 253 14.60 -7.46 13.02
C ARG A 253 14.34 -8.68 12.17
N TYR A 254 15.35 -9.11 11.43
CA TYR A 254 15.22 -10.26 10.56
C TYR A 254 15.07 -11.54 11.39
N PRO A 255 13.97 -12.31 11.25
CA PRO A 255 13.74 -13.50 12.06
C PRO A 255 14.62 -14.69 11.65
N GLY A 256 15.35 -14.56 10.52
CA GLY A 256 15.94 -15.68 9.80
C GLY A 256 14.87 -16.41 9.01
N LEU A 257 15.16 -16.79 7.77
CA LEU A 257 14.33 -17.75 7.06
C LEU A 257 14.60 -19.14 7.64
N SER A 258 13.88 -19.49 8.71
CA SER A 258 13.95 -20.83 9.28
C SER A 258 13.31 -21.83 8.32
N GLY A 259 14.14 -22.57 7.59
CA GLY A 259 13.78 -23.83 6.93
C GLY A 259 13.05 -23.69 5.60
N ARG A 260 13.82 -23.53 4.51
CA ARG A 260 13.50 -24.15 3.23
C ARG A 260 14.66 -25.09 2.88
#